data_AF-A0A8K0P0E7-F1
#
_entry.id   AF-A0A8K0P0E7-F1
#
_cell.length_a   1.000
_cell.length_b   1.000
_cell.length_c   1.000
_cell.angle_alpha   90.00
_cell.angle_beta   90.00
_cell.angle_gamma   90.00
#
_symmetry.space_group_name_H-M   'P 1'
#
loop_
_entity.id
_entity.type
_entity.pdbx_description
1 polymer ?
#
loop_
_entity_poly.entity_id
_entity_poly.type
_entity_poly.pdbx_seq_one_letter_code
_entity_poly.pdbx_strand_id
1 'polypeptide(L)'
;MTLLLPYLINTRNNWAGCRLRVFALANSKDNLEMEQISIANLLSKFRIDYSDLTMIRDITQRPQDGSKAFFASLIQNFRGRKTGNSENET
;
A
#
# COMPACT_ATOMS: atom_id res chain seq x y z
N MET A 1 -11.25 -5.42 -7.86
CA MET A 1 -10.66 -5.37 -9.21
C MET A 1 -9.15 -5.56 -9.26
N THR A 2 -8.42 -5.48 -8.13
CA THR A 2 -6.94 -5.60 -8.08
C THR A 2 -6.41 -7.04 -8.14
N LEU A 3 -7.22 -8.06 -7.87
CA LEU A 3 -6.80 -9.48 -7.87
C LEU A 3 -6.85 -10.16 -9.25
N LEU A 4 -7.42 -9.50 -10.27
CA LEU A 4 -7.49 -10.04 -11.63
C LEU A 4 -6.15 -9.91 -12.38
N LEU A 5 -5.43 -8.80 -12.16
CA LEU A 5 -4.14 -8.54 -12.80
C LEU A 5 -3.04 -9.54 -12.38
N PRO A 6 -2.86 -9.87 -11.07
CA PRO A 6 -1.91 -10.90 -10.63
C PRO A 6 -2.19 -12.27 -11.25
N TYR A 7 -3.46 -12.67 -11.36
CA TYR A 7 -3.85 -13.94 -11.96
C TYR A 7 -3.42 -14.02 -13.43
N LEU A 8 -3.70 -12.98 -14.22
CA LEU A 8 -3.31 -12.90 -15.63
C LEU A 8 -1.79 -12.87 -15.84
N ILE A 9 -1.05 -12.19 -14.95
CA ILE A 9 0.42 -12.15 -15.01
C ILE A 9 0.99 -13.54 -14.77
N ASN A 10 0.51 -14.27 -13.77
CA ASN A 10 1.00 -15.62 -13.46
C ASN A 10 0.68 -16.65 -14.55
N THR A 11 -0.34 -16.41 -15.39
CA THR A 11 -0.68 -17.32 -16.49
C THR A 11 0.22 -17.14 -17.74
N ARG A 12 1.07 -16.11 -17.81
CA ARG A 12 1.95 -15.87 -18.96
C ARG A 12 3.32 -16.51 -18.76
N ASN A 13 3.81 -17.17 -19.81
CA ASN A 13 5.06 -17.97 -19.78
C ASN A 13 6.30 -17.18 -19.32
N ASN A 14 6.35 -15.87 -19.61
CA ASN A 14 7.47 -15.01 -19.21
C ASN A 14 7.54 -14.75 -17.70
N TRP A 15 6.45 -14.98 -16.97
CA TRP A 15 6.32 -14.70 -15.52
C TRP A 15 5.93 -15.95 -14.73
N ALA A 16 5.86 -17.12 -15.38
CA ALA A 16 5.49 -18.38 -14.75
C ALA A 16 6.47 -18.81 -13.63
N GLY A 17 7.72 -18.30 -13.65
CA GLY A 17 8.70 -18.49 -12.59
C GLY A 17 8.74 -17.39 -11.52
N CYS A 18 7.87 -16.37 -11.61
CA CYS A 18 7.90 -15.24 -10.69
C CYS A 18 7.21 -15.57 -9.37
N ARG A 19 7.91 -15.28 -8.26
CA ARG A 19 7.38 -15.46 -6.91
C ARG A 19 6.42 -14.33 -6.55
N LEU A 20 5.12 -14.60 -6.52
CA LEU A 20 4.12 -13.64 -6.08
C LEU A 20 4.17 -13.50 -4.55
N ARG A 21 4.35 -12.26 -4.07
CA ARG A 21 4.27 -11.93 -2.63
C ARG A 21 3.06 -11.04 -2.39
N VAL A 22 2.20 -11.43 -1.47
CA VAL A 22 0.96 -10.71 -1.16
C VAL A 22 1.14 -9.95 0.14
N PHE A 23 0.88 -8.66 0.10
CA PHE A 23 0.87 -7.79 1.27
C PHE A 23 -0.56 -7.34 1.53
N ALA A 24 -1.09 -7.64 2.70
CA ALA A 24 -2.45 -7.28 3.10
C ALA A 24 -2.42 -6.39 4.34
N LEU A 25 -3.35 -5.44 4.40
CA LEU A 25 -3.47 -4.52 5.53
C LEU A 25 -4.28 -5.20 6.63
N ALA A 26 -3.73 -5.25 7.84
CA ALA A 26 -4.46 -5.70 9.00
C ALA A 26 -5.22 -4.53 9.63
N ASN A 27 -6.52 -4.70 9.89
CA ASN A 27 -7.35 -3.63 10.42
C ASN A 27 -7.33 -3.59 11.97
N SER A 28 -7.12 -4.74 12.61
CA SER A 28 -7.20 -4.89 14.07
C SER A 28 -5.99 -5.63 14.65
N LYS A 29 -5.54 -5.22 15.84
CA LYS A 29 -4.40 -5.86 16.52
C LYS A 29 -4.71 -7.25 17.08
N ASP A 30 -6.00 -7.55 17.31
CA ASP A 30 -6.38 -8.69 18.14
C ASP A 30 -6.69 -9.96 17.35
N ASN A 31 -6.79 -9.92 16.01
CA ASN A 31 -7.19 -11.08 15.20
C ASN A 31 -6.39 -11.25 13.89
N LEU A 32 -5.07 -11.06 13.94
CA LEU A 32 -4.19 -11.15 12.76
C LEU A 32 -4.25 -12.53 12.09
N GLU A 33 -4.25 -13.61 12.87
CA GLU A 33 -4.28 -14.96 12.33
C GLU A 33 -5.59 -15.24 11.57
N MET A 34 -6.72 -14.78 12.10
CA MET A 34 -8.01 -14.95 11.43
C MET A 34 -8.09 -14.13 10.13
N GLU A 35 -7.58 -12.90 10.14
CA GLU A 35 -7.51 -12.07 8.92
C GLU A 35 -6.59 -12.71 7.87
N GLN A 36 -5.43 -13.24 8.30
CA GLN A 36 -4.51 -13.94 7.41
C GLN A 36 -5.17 -15.17 6.77
N ILE A 37 -5.88 -15.99 7.57
CA ILE A 37 -6.63 -17.15 7.06
C ILE A 37 -7.72 -16.70 6.08
N SER A 38 -8.45 -15.63 6.39
CA SER A 38 -9.48 -15.07 5.51
C SER A 38 -8.91 -14.67 4.14
N ILE A 39 -7.76 -13.97 4.13
CA ILE A 39 -7.07 -13.58 2.90
C ILE A 39 -6.53 -14.79 2.15
N ALA A 40 -5.93 -15.77 2.83
CA ALA A 40 -5.47 -17.01 2.21
C ALA A 40 -6.62 -17.78 1.54
N ASN A 41 -7.77 -17.88 2.21
CA ASN A 41 -8.98 -18.49 1.64
C ASN A 41 -9.49 -17.74 0.41
N LEU A 42 -9.42 -16.41 0.43
CA LEU A 42 -9.79 -15.59 -0.72
C LEU A 42 -8.87 -15.86 -1.91
N LEU A 43 -7.55 -15.85 -1.70
CA LEU A 43 -6.55 -16.13 -2.75
C LEU A 43 -6.73 -17.54 -3.35
N SER A 44 -6.99 -18.53 -2.50
CA SER A 44 -7.29 -19.90 -2.92
C SER A 44 -8.53 -19.98 -3.81
N LYS A 45 -9.62 -19.28 -3.47
CA LYS A 45 -10.83 -19.20 -4.30
C LYS A 45 -10.57 -18.60 -5.69
N PHE A 46 -9.62 -17.68 -5.79
CA PHE A 46 -9.19 -17.10 -7.07
C PHE A 46 -8.10 -17.91 -7.79
N ARG A 47 -7.68 -19.07 -7.25
CA ARG A 47 -6.59 -19.90 -7.76
C ARG A 47 -5.30 -19.11 -7.96
N ILE A 48 -5.05 -18.16 -7.06
CA ILE A 48 -3.83 -17.36 -7.06
C ILE A 48 -2.82 -18.10 -6.20
N ASP A 49 -1.80 -18.66 -6.84
CA ASP A 49 -0.64 -19.22 -6.15
C ASP A 49 0.32 -18.09 -5.73
N TYR A 50 0.84 -18.18 -4.52
CA TYR A 50 1.71 -17.16 -3.95
C TYR A 50 2.81 -17.79 -3.09
N SER A 51 3.97 -17.17 -3.09
CA SER A 51 5.13 -17.64 -2.33
C SER A 51 5.13 -17.17 -0.89
N ASP A 52 4.54 -16.00 -0.61
CA ASP A 52 4.50 -15.43 0.74
C ASP A 52 3.29 -14.50 0.92
N LEU A 53 2.71 -14.51 2.13
CA LEU A 53 1.62 -13.63 2.55
C LEU A 53 2.02 -12.92 3.84
N THR A 54 2.17 -11.60 3.77
CA THR A 54 2.54 -10.76 4.90
C THR A 54 1.42 -9.79 5.27
N MET A 55 0.98 -9.85 6.53
CA MET A 55 0.05 -8.87 7.10
C MET A 55 0.84 -7.65 7.58
N ILE A 56 0.58 -6.48 6.99
CA ILE A 56 1.19 -5.21 7.39
C ILE A 56 0.32 -4.55 8.46
N ARG A 57 0.94 -4.23 9.58
CA ARG A 57 0.34 -3.50 10.70
C ARG A 57 0.71 -2.01 10.65
N ASP A 58 0.00 -1.22 11.45
CA ASP A 58 0.40 0.14 11.83
C ASP A 58 0.60 1.11 10.64
N ILE A 59 -0.13 0.92 9.52
CA ILE A 59 -0.10 1.86 8.39
C ILE A 59 -0.60 3.27 8.73
N THR A 60 -1.34 3.39 9.84
CA THR A 60 -1.83 4.66 10.37
C THR A 60 -0.81 5.33 11.29
N GLN A 61 0.33 4.69 11.56
CA GLN A 61 1.41 5.29 12.35
C GLN A 61 1.92 6.55 11.67
N ARG A 62 2.30 7.54 12.49
CA ARG A 62 2.88 8.78 12.01
C ARG A 62 4.10 8.49 11.13
N PRO A 63 4.17 9.04 9.91
CA PRO A 63 5.30 8.82 9.03
C PRO A 63 6.58 9.44 9.62
N GLN A 64 7.73 8.87 9.25
CA GLN A 64 9.04 9.37 9.66
C GLN A 64 9.21 10.83 9.23
N ASP A 65 9.81 11.65 10.11
CA ASP A 65 9.94 13.09 9.87
C ASP A 65 10.84 13.39 8.65
N GLY A 66 11.86 12.56 8.39
CA GLY A 66 12.66 12.64 7.17
C GLY A 66 11.84 12.46 5.89
N SER A 67 10.91 11.50 5.86
CA SER A 67 10.03 11.27 4.71
C SER A 67 9.06 12.44 4.49
N LYS A 68 8.58 13.07 5.57
CA LYS A 68 7.75 14.29 5.46
C LYS A 68 8.54 15.46 4.90
N ALA A 69 9.78 15.65 5.37
CA ALA A 69 10.66 16.71 4.88
C ALA A 69 11.00 16.51 3.39
N PHE A 70 11.33 15.27 3.00
CA PHE A 70 11.56 14.91 1.59
C PHE A 70 10.33 15.16 0.72
N PHE A 71 9.15 14.73 1.18
CA PHE A 71 7.92 15.00 0.43
C PHE A 71 7.66 16.51 0.29
N ALA A 72 7.87 17.27 1.38
CA ALA A 72 7.67 18.71 1.38
C ALA A 72 8.61 19.45 0.40
N SER A 73 9.87 19.03 0.28
CA SER A 73 10.80 19.58 -0.71
C SER A 73 10.41 19.18 -2.14
N LEU A 74 9.98 17.94 -2.35
CA LEU A 74 9.57 17.43 -3.67
C LEU A 74 8.39 18.21 -4.24
N ILE A 75 7.40 18.58 -3.40
CA ILE A 75 6.23 19.33 -3.85
C ILE A 75 6.41 20.84 -3.80
N GLN A 76 7.54 21.36 -3.33
CA GLN A 76 7.75 22.78 -3.04
C GLN A 76 7.43 23.68 -4.24
N ASN A 77 7.85 23.28 -5.44
CA ASN A 77 7.65 24.04 -6.68
C ASN A 77 6.22 23.94 -7.24
N PHE A 78 5.44 22.98 -6.76
CA PHE A 78 4.04 22.75 -7.16
C PHE A 78 3.05 23.34 -6.16
N ARG A 79 3.52 23.84 -5.01
CA ARG A 79 2.69 24.61 -4.08
C ARG A 79 2.48 25.98 -4.71
N GLY A 80 1.28 26.21 -5.24
CA GLY A 80 0.89 27.52 -5.78
C GLY A 80 1.29 28.63 -4.83
N ARG A 81 1.80 29.74 -5.39
CA ARG A 81 2.15 30.94 -4.62
C ARG A 81 0.96 31.27 -3.73
N LYS A 82 1.11 31.15 -2.41
CA LYS A 82 0.19 31.83 -1.51
C LYS A 82 0.37 33.31 -1.82
N THR A 83 -0.52 33.87 -2.62
CA THR A 83 -0.76 35.30 -2.66
C THR A 83 -1.09 35.67 -1.22
N GLY A 84 -0.09 36.20 -0.52
CA GLY A 84 -0.30 36.78 0.79
C GLY A 84 -1.31 37.89 0.63
N ASN A 85 -2.47 37.76 1.27
CA ASN A 85 -3.14 38.96 1.74
C ASN A 85 -2.35 39.41 2.97
N SER A 86 -1.33 40.22 2.71
CA SER A 86 -0.88 41.21 3.66
C SER A 86 -1.98 42.27 3.73
N GLU A 87 -2.92 42.10 4.65
CA GLU A 87 -3.62 43.26 5.21
C GLU A 87 -2.97 43.54 6.55
N ASN A 88 -2.07 44.50 6.47
CA ASN A 88 -1.58 45.28 7.56
C ASN A 88 -2.72 46.23 7.93
N GLU A 89 -3.12 46.30 9.19
CA GLU A 89 -3.68 47.53 9.77
C GLU A 89 -3.61 47.47 11.30
N THR A 90 -2.77 48.36 11.83
CA THR A 90 -2.74 49.01 13.17
C THR A 90 -2.92 48.20 14.44
#